data_AF-K2ERK0-F1
#
_entry.id   AF-K2ERK0-F1
#
_cell.length_a   1.000
_cell.length_b   1.000
_cell.length_c   1.000
_cell.angle_alpha   90.00
_cell.angle_beta   90.00
_cell.angle_gamma   90.00
#
_symmetry.space_group_name_H-M   'P 1'
#
loop_
_entity.id
_entity.type
_entity.pdbx_description
1 polymer ?
#
loop_
_entity_poly.entity_id
_entity_poly.type
_entity_poly.pdbx_seq_one_letter_code
_entity_poly.pdbx_strand_id
1 'polypeptide(L)'
;MPDNKITKPKSIDEMKEIVQQLDSGFGAEYVLGKVEEEHKILKNSNAKGVQPENYLYKAMTLFEFDKGILLLNSVPDLHITFALEFFKNLQKEYDCKTVSEKSMAEIVALNFVRILGIQRKINSYLDKGSVTDTGVGYLNVMSKELDRAERHYQTSLQMLRMLKTPPISVNIKTQTAIVGQNQVVQSNNQNDKPL
;
A
#
# COMPACT_ATOMS: atom_id res chain seq x y z
N MET A 1 -13.82 -23.72 -54.57
CA MET A 1 -12.70 -23.91 -53.63
C MET A 1 -12.25 -22.53 -53.19
N PRO A 2 -12.22 -22.19 -51.90
CA PRO A 2 -11.76 -20.88 -51.46
C PRO A 2 -10.23 -20.78 -51.59
N ASP A 3 -9.77 -19.74 -52.29
CA ASP A 3 -8.36 -19.42 -52.46
C ASP A 3 -7.69 -19.16 -51.10
N ASN A 4 -6.79 -20.06 -50.70
CA ASN A 4 -5.95 -19.90 -49.53
C ASN A 4 -4.89 -18.82 -49.82
N LYS A 5 -5.23 -17.55 -49.54
CA LYS A 5 -4.25 -16.46 -49.58
C LYS A 5 -3.29 -16.62 -48.40
N ILE A 6 -2.07 -17.08 -48.70
CA ILE A 6 -0.95 -17.09 -47.76
C ILE A 6 -0.60 -15.63 -47.45
N THR A 7 -1.04 -15.14 -46.29
CA THR A 7 -0.66 -13.82 -45.78
C THR A 7 0.83 -13.83 -45.41
N LYS A 8 1.59 -12.85 -45.93
CA LYS A 8 3.01 -12.67 -45.58
C LYS A 8 3.19 -12.57 -44.06
N PRO A 9 4.27 -13.13 -43.50
CA PRO A 9 4.57 -12.97 -42.07
C PRO A 9 4.82 -11.49 -41.78
N LYS A 10 4.09 -10.96 -40.77
CA LYS A 10 4.22 -9.56 -40.33
C LYS A 10 5.60 -9.33 -39.70
N SER A 11 6.17 -8.15 -39.93
CA SER A 11 7.41 -7.72 -39.27
C SER A 11 7.22 -7.59 -37.76
N ILE A 12 8.29 -7.73 -36.98
CA ILE A 12 8.26 -7.52 -35.51
C ILE A 12 7.73 -6.12 -35.17
N ASP A 13 8.06 -5.10 -35.98
CA ASP A 13 7.62 -3.73 -35.72
C ASP A 13 6.13 -3.53 -36.05
N GLU A 14 5.63 -4.19 -37.11
CA GLU A 14 4.18 -4.23 -37.39
C GLU A 14 3.40 -4.94 -36.27
N MET A 15 3.99 -5.99 -35.67
CA MET A 15 3.39 -6.65 -34.51
C MET A 15 3.37 -5.76 -33.26
N LYS A 16 4.41 -4.95 -33.03
CA LYS A 16 4.44 -3.98 -31.93
C LYS A 16 3.37 -2.89 -32.09
N GLU A 17 3.20 -2.35 -33.29
CA GLU A 17 2.16 -1.34 -33.55
C GLU A 17 0.75 -1.90 -33.33
N ILE A 18 0.50 -3.13 -33.79
CA ILE A 18 -0.78 -3.81 -33.54
C ILE A 18 -1.02 -4.00 -32.05
N VAL A 19 -0.01 -4.47 -31.30
CA VAL A 19 -0.12 -4.68 -29.85
C VAL A 19 -0.33 -3.37 -29.10
N GLN A 20 0.26 -2.26 -29.56
CA GLN A 20 0.04 -0.93 -28.98
C GLN A 20 -1.37 -0.37 -29.23
N GLN A 21 -2.01 -0.77 -30.33
CA GLN A 21 -3.37 -0.36 -30.68
C GLN A 21 -4.45 -1.24 -30.04
N LEU A 22 -4.09 -2.46 -29.62
CA LEU A 22 -5.00 -3.32 -28.88
C LEU A 22 -5.23 -2.74 -27.49
N ASP A 23 -6.48 -2.46 -27.18
CA ASP A 23 -6.86 -2.18 -25.80
C ASP A 23 -6.50 -3.41 -24.97
N SER A 24 -5.85 -3.16 -23.84
CA SER A 24 -5.39 -4.20 -22.92
C SER A 24 -6.53 -5.11 -22.41
N GLY A 25 -7.79 -4.67 -22.56
CA GLY A 25 -8.95 -5.33 -21.97
C GLY A 25 -9.05 -5.11 -20.46
N PHE A 26 -8.13 -4.31 -19.89
CA PHE A 26 -8.09 -3.92 -18.49
C PHE A 26 -8.42 -2.43 -18.29
N GLY A 27 -8.72 -1.70 -19.37
CA GLY A 27 -9.18 -0.32 -19.28
C GLY A 27 -10.47 -0.22 -18.44
N ALA A 28 -10.52 0.78 -17.55
CA ALA A 28 -11.66 0.94 -16.64
C ALA A 28 -13.00 1.06 -17.40
N GLU A 29 -13.02 1.81 -18.51
CA GLU A 29 -14.20 2.01 -19.35
C GLU A 29 -14.68 0.69 -19.99
N TYR A 30 -13.75 -0.10 -20.52
CA TYR A 30 -14.05 -1.41 -21.07
C TYR A 30 -14.62 -2.36 -20.02
N VAL A 31 -13.96 -2.44 -18.85
CA VAL A 31 -14.42 -3.28 -17.73
C VAL A 31 -15.82 -2.87 -17.29
N LEU A 32 -16.06 -1.58 -17.08
CA LEU A 32 -17.37 -1.05 -16.67
C LEU A 32 -18.46 -1.30 -17.71
N GLY A 33 -18.14 -1.18 -19.01
CA GLY A 33 -19.07 -1.48 -20.10
C GLY A 33 -19.52 -2.95 -20.12
N LYS A 34 -18.70 -3.87 -19.62
CA LYS A 34 -19.02 -5.30 -19.53
C LYS A 34 -19.78 -5.71 -18.27
N VAL A 35 -19.83 -4.84 -17.24
CA VAL A 35 -20.52 -5.14 -15.97
C VAL A 35 -22.02 -5.35 -16.18
N GLU A 36 -22.68 -4.55 -17.03
CA GLU A 36 -24.14 -4.62 -17.19
C GLU A 36 -24.58 -5.96 -17.82
N GLU A 37 -23.83 -6.43 -18.82
CA GLU A 37 -24.05 -7.73 -19.47
C GLU A 37 -23.92 -8.88 -18.46
N GLU A 38 -22.84 -8.88 -17.67
CA GLU A 38 -22.62 -9.89 -16.63
C GLU A 38 -23.63 -9.82 -15.49
N HIS A 39 -24.04 -8.61 -15.07
CA HIS A 39 -25.01 -8.45 -14.00
C HIS A 39 -26.37 -9.06 -14.37
N LYS A 40 -26.79 -8.94 -15.64
CA LYS A 40 -27.99 -9.60 -16.16
C LYS A 40 -27.87 -11.13 -16.12
N ILE A 41 -26.70 -11.68 -16.47
CA ILE A 41 -26.43 -13.12 -16.43
C ILE A 41 -26.45 -13.64 -14.98
N LEU A 42 -25.81 -12.92 -14.06
CA LEU A 42 -25.75 -13.28 -12.63
C LEU A 42 -27.12 -13.22 -11.96
N LYS A 43 -27.98 -12.26 -12.33
CA LYS A 43 -29.35 -12.19 -11.80
C LYS A 43 -30.22 -13.38 -12.23
N ASN A 44 -29.95 -13.93 -13.41
CA ASN A 44 -30.70 -15.03 -14.01
C ASN A 44 -30.12 -16.42 -13.66
N SER A 45 -28.91 -16.46 -13.11
CA SER A 45 -28.29 -17.69 -12.65
C SER A 45 -28.35 -17.75 -11.12
N ASN A 46 -28.64 -18.91 -10.53
CA ASN A 46 -28.48 -19.13 -9.08
C ASN A 46 -26.99 -19.20 -8.67
N ALA A 47 -26.13 -18.46 -9.36
CA ALA A 47 -24.69 -18.49 -9.17
C ALA A 47 -24.33 -17.94 -7.79
N LYS A 48 -23.61 -18.76 -7.02
CA LYS A 48 -23.12 -18.40 -5.69
C LYS A 48 -21.79 -17.67 -5.83
N GLY A 49 -21.84 -16.34 -5.75
CA GLY A 49 -20.66 -15.48 -5.57
C GLY A 49 -20.05 -14.92 -6.85
N VAL A 50 -19.28 -13.84 -6.68
CA VAL A 50 -18.55 -13.17 -7.76
C VAL A 50 -17.14 -13.77 -7.84
N GLN A 51 -16.77 -14.33 -8.98
CA GLN A 51 -15.46 -14.94 -9.21
C GLN A 51 -14.45 -13.87 -9.69
N PRO A 52 -13.13 -14.03 -9.44
CA PRO A 52 -12.10 -13.08 -9.87
C PRO A 52 -12.08 -12.79 -11.37
N GLU A 53 -12.50 -13.77 -12.17
CA GLU A 53 -12.48 -13.69 -13.63
C GLU A 53 -13.58 -12.79 -14.20
N ASN A 54 -14.66 -12.59 -13.43
CA ASN A 54 -15.85 -11.83 -13.83
C ASN A 54 -15.52 -10.33 -13.91
N TYR A 55 -16.05 -9.65 -14.93
CA TYR A 55 -16.03 -8.20 -15.04
C TYR A 55 -16.66 -7.50 -13.84
N LEU A 56 -17.65 -8.08 -13.17
CA LEU A 56 -18.19 -7.54 -11.93
C LEU A 56 -17.12 -7.46 -10.82
N TYR A 57 -16.32 -8.51 -10.64
CA TYR A 57 -15.23 -8.49 -9.67
C TYR A 57 -14.17 -7.45 -10.06
N LYS A 58 -13.75 -7.45 -11.33
CA LYS A 58 -12.77 -6.49 -11.86
C LYS A 58 -13.25 -5.05 -11.67
N ALA A 59 -14.53 -4.78 -11.91
CA ALA A 59 -15.12 -3.48 -11.65
C ALA A 59 -15.12 -3.12 -10.16
N MET A 60 -15.37 -4.08 -9.27
CA MET A 60 -15.24 -3.84 -7.83
C MET A 60 -13.81 -3.45 -7.43
N THR A 61 -12.78 -4.02 -8.09
CA THR A 61 -11.38 -3.63 -7.85
C THR A 61 -11.03 -2.23 -8.36
N LEU A 62 -11.77 -1.68 -9.34
CA LEU A 62 -11.61 -0.28 -9.73
C LEU A 62 -11.98 0.69 -8.60
N PHE A 63 -12.87 0.25 -7.71
CA PHE A 63 -13.30 1.00 -6.52
C PHE A 63 -12.67 0.45 -5.25
N GLU A 64 -11.44 -0.07 -5.34
CA GLU A 64 -10.78 -0.78 -4.24
C GLU A 64 -10.80 0.02 -2.95
N PHE A 65 -10.38 1.29 -2.99
CA PHE A 65 -10.23 2.07 -1.77
C PHE A 65 -11.54 2.41 -1.06
N ASP A 66 -12.69 2.16 -1.70
CA ASP A 66 -14.02 2.30 -1.08
C ASP A 66 -14.60 0.94 -0.66
N LYS A 67 -14.21 -0.15 -1.33
CA LYS A 67 -14.78 -1.50 -1.15
C LYS A 67 -13.88 -2.46 -0.37
N GLY A 68 -12.57 -2.30 -0.48
CA GLY A 68 -11.52 -3.09 0.17
C GLY A 68 -11.37 -4.50 -0.39
N ILE A 69 -11.70 -4.77 -1.65
CA ILE A 69 -11.73 -6.13 -2.22
C ILE A 69 -10.35 -6.77 -2.26
N LEU A 70 -9.32 -6.05 -2.70
CA LEU A 70 -7.93 -6.50 -2.70
C LEU A 70 -7.40 -6.67 -1.28
N LEU A 71 -7.80 -5.82 -0.33
CA LEU A 71 -7.54 -6.05 1.10
C LEU A 71 -8.13 -7.39 1.54
N LEU A 72 -9.39 -7.69 1.18
CA LEU A 72 -10.05 -8.93 1.60
C LEU A 72 -9.30 -10.18 1.11
N ASN A 73 -8.73 -10.14 -0.10
CA ASN A 73 -7.94 -11.26 -0.64
C ASN A 73 -6.59 -11.44 0.04
N SER A 74 -6.08 -10.38 0.68
CA SER A 74 -4.77 -10.37 1.34
C SER A 74 -4.84 -10.82 2.80
N VAL A 75 -6.05 -11.00 3.33
CA VAL A 75 -6.35 -11.26 4.73
C VAL A 75 -6.93 -12.67 4.92
N PRO A 76 -6.54 -13.43 5.96
CA PRO A 76 -7.19 -14.70 6.27
C PRO A 76 -8.68 -14.54 6.55
N ASP A 77 -9.51 -15.49 6.10
CA ASP A 77 -10.98 -15.47 6.21
C ASP A 77 -11.52 -15.03 7.56
N LEU A 78 -10.90 -15.51 8.66
CA LEU A 78 -11.31 -15.19 10.02
C LEU A 78 -11.31 -13.67 10.33
N HIS A 79 -10.44 -12.91 9.67
CA HIS A 79 -10.23 -11.49 9.94
C HIS A 79 -10.83 -10.58 8.86
N ILE A 80 -11.46 -11.12 7.80
CA ILE A 80 -11.98 -10.33 6.66
C ILE A 80 -12.93 -9.21 7.13
N THR A 81 -13.96 -9.57 7.90
CA THR A 81 -14.96 -8.59 8.38
C THR A 81 -14.33 -7.52 9.26
N PHE A 82 -13.42 -7.93 10.14
CA PHE A 82 -12.70 -7.02 11.02
C PHE A 82 -11.79 -6.07 10.22
N ALA A 83 -11.01 -6.59 9.27
CA ALA A 83 -10.11 -5.80 8.44
C ALA A 83 -10.87 -4.73 7.64
N LEU A 84 -12.00 -5.13 7.03
CA LEU A 84 -12.90 -4.27 6.27
C LEU A 84 -13.44 -3.10 7.11
N GLU A 85 -13.93 -3.40 8.31
CA GLU A 85 -14.48 -2.37 9.18
C GLU A 85 -13.38 -1.50 9.78
N PHE A 86 -12.24 -2.09 10.14
CA PHE A 86 -11.12 -1.37 10.71
C PHE A 86 -10.53 -0.35 9.73
N PHE A 87 -10.31 -0.72 8.46
CA PHE A 87 -9.81 0.26 7.48
C PHE A 87 -10.82 1.38 7.23
N LYS A 88 -12.13 1.07 7.17
CA LYS A 88 -13.17 2.09 6.97
C LYS A 88 -13.22 3.07 8.13
N ASN A 89 -13.02 2.58 9.35
CA ASN A 89 -12.96 3.42 10.53
C ASN A 89 -11.70 4.29 10.53
N LEU A 90 -10.54 3.77 10.10
CA LEU A 90 -9.34 4.58 9.89
C LEU A 90 -9.58 5.68 8.83
N GLN A 91 -10.20 5.35 7.70
CA GLN A 91 -10.52 6.35 6.67
C GLN A 91 -11.42 7.47 7.21
N LYS A 92 -12.40 7.13 8.05
CA LYS A 92 -13.29 8.11 8.70
C LYS A 92 -12.56 8.93 9.77
N GLU A 93 -11.80 8.28 10.64
CA GLU A 93 -11.05 8.90 11.74
C GLU A 93 -10.06 9.95 11.23
N TYR A 94 -9.37 9.63 10.13
CA TYR A 94 -8.36 10.50 9.53
C TYR A 94 -8.89 11.34 8.35
N ASP A 95 -10.20 11.35 8.09
CA ASP A 95 -10.84 12.06 6.95
C ASP A 95 -10.06 11.84 5.63
N CYS A 96 -9.80 10.57 5.28
CA CYS A 96 -9.03 10.20 4.10
C CYS A 96 -9.85 10.45 2.82
N LYS A 97 -9.38 11.38 1.97
CA LYS A 97 -10.08 11.79 0.75
C LYS A 97 -9.37 11.33 -0.51
N THR A 98 -8.04 11.44 -0.51
CA THR A 98 -7.20 11.07 -1.64
C THR A 98 -6.93 9.57 -1.68
N VAL A 99 -6.60 9.07 -2.86
CA VAL A 99 -6.23 7.66 -3.08
C VAL A 99 -5.04 7.26 -2.20
N SER A 100 -4.03 8.13 -2.09
CA SER A 100 -2.83 7.86 -1.27
C SER A 100 -3.12 7.77 0.22
N GLU A 101 -4.04 8.61 0.74
CA GLU A 101 -4.48 8.51 2.14
C GLU A 101 -5.25 7.23 2.40
N LYS A 102 -6.19 6.88 1.49
CA LYS A 102 -7.01 5.67 1.62
C LYS A 102 -6.16 4.40 1.53
N SER A 103 -5.18 4.35 0.61
CA SER A 103 -4.25 3.22 0.49
C SER A 103 -3.37 3.07 1.72
N MET A 104 -2.95 4.19 2.33
CA MET A 104 -2.20 4.14 3.59
C MET A 104 -3.06 3.58 4.73
N ALA A 105 -4.33 3.98 4.85
CA ALA A 105 -5.26 3.39 5.83
C ALA A 105 -5.45 1.88 5.64
N GLU A 106 -5.49 1.41 4.39
CA GLU A 106 -5.56 -0.02 4.06
C GLU A 106 -4.30 -0.78 4.48
N ILE A 107 -3.10 -0.22 4.21
CA ILE A 107 -1.82 -0.80 4.65
C ILE A 107 -1.75 -0.91 6.18
N VAL A 108 -2.24 0.10 6.91
CA VAL A 108 -2.32 0.07 8.37
C VAL A 108 -3.19 -1.11 8.83
N ALA A 109 -4.38 -1.27 8.25
CA ALA A 109 -5.28 -2.37 8.57
C ALA A 109 -4.67 -3.74 8.26
N LEU A 110 -4.05 -3.90 7.08
CA LEU A 110 -3.37 -5.13 6.67
C LEU A 110 -2.25 -5.52 7.63
N ASN A 111 -1.39 -4.57 8.01
CA ASN A 111 -0.29 -4.82 8.94
C ASN A 111 -0.81 -5.20 10.33
N PHE A 112 -1.90 -4.59 10.80
CA PHE A 112 -2.49 -4.95 12.08
C PHE A 112 -3.06 -6.37 12.08
N VAL A 113 -3.77 -6.75 11.02
CA VAL A 113 -4.29 -8.12 10.89
C VAL A 113 -3.16 -9.15 10.80
N ARG A 114 -2.03 -8.82 10.17
CA ARG A 114 -0.84 -9.67 10.17
C ARG A 114 -0.31 -9.92 11.58
N ILE A 115 -0.28 -8.90 12.45
CA ILE A 115 0.11 -9.05 13.87
C ILE A 115 -0.81 -10.07 14.56
N LEU A 116 -2.13 -9.91 14.44
CA LEU A 116 -3.11 -10.85 15.01
C LEU A 116 -2.91 -12.28 14.50
N GLY A 117 -2.66 -12.44 13.20
CA GLY A 117 -2.40 -13.73 12.58
C GLY A 117 -1.13 -14.40 13.11
N ILE A 118 -0.05 -13.64 13.33
CA ILE A 118 1.19 -14.15 13.91
C ILE A 118 0.99 -14.53 15.38
N GLN A 119 0.38 -13.66 16.18
CA GLN A 119 0.10 -13.93 17.59
C GLN A 119 -0.76 -15.19 17.77
N ARG A 120 -1.79 -15.37 16.93
CA ARG A 120 -2.62 -16.59 16.95
C ARG A 120 -1.79 -17.85 16.68
N LYS A 121 -0.85 -17.81 15.73
CA LYS A 121 0.03 -18.94 15.42
C LYS A 121 0.97 -19.27 16.59
N ILE A 122 1.51 -18.24 17.25
CA ILE A 122 2.34 -18.40 18.45
C ILE A 122 1.51 -19.06 19.57
N ASN A 123 0.34 -18.52 19.89
CA ASN A 123 -0.55 -19.06 20.93
C ASN A 123 -0.94 -20.51 20.63
N SER A 124 -1.37 -20.79 19.39
CA SER A 124 -1.74 -22.15 18.97
C SER A 124 -0.58 -23.15 19.06
N TYR A 125 0.67 -22.70 18.94
CA TYR A 125 1.82 -23.56 19.16
C TYR A 125 2.04 -23.80 20.66
N LEU A 126 1.99 -22.75 21.48
CA LEU A 126 2.18 -22.82 22.93
C LEU A 126 1.10 -23.67 23.62
N ASP A 127 -0.15 -23.60 23.15
CA ASP A 127 -1.29 -24.36 23.68
C ASP A 127 -1.12 -25.88 23.54
N LYS A 128 -0.19 -26.36 22.70
CA LYS A 128 0.11 -27.79 22.54
C LYS A 128 0.81 -28.40 23.77
N GLY A 129 1.35 -27.58 24.68
CA GLY A 129 1.93 -28.02 25.95
C GLY A 129 3.26 -28.79 25.86
N SER A 130 3.74 -29.13 24.66
CA SER A 130 5.04 -29.74 24.42
C SER A 130 5.93 -28.83 23.58
N VAL A 131 7.07 -28.41 24.13
CA VAL A 131 8.07 -27.62 23.40
C VAL A 131 9.17 -28.56 22.92
N THR A 132 9.29 -28.71 21.60
CA THR A 132 10.42 -29.40 20.97
C THR A 132 11.51 -28.40 20.59
N ASP A 133 12.75 -28.84 20.36
CA ASP A 133 13.84 -27.96 19.91
C ASP A 133 13.48 -27.25 18.58
N THR A 134 12.86 -27.98 17.65
CA THR A 134 12.31 -27.40 16.42
C THR A 134 11.23 -26.35 16.70
N GLY A 135 10.44 -26.58 17.75
CA GLY A 135 9.46 -25.65 18.29
C GLY A 135 10.03 -24.33 18.75
N VAL A 136 11.11 -24.39 19.53
CA VAL A 136 11.85 -23.21 19.98
C VAL A 136 12.35 -22.41 18.77
N GLY A 137 12.89 -23.09 17.75
CA GLY A 137 13.30 -22.46 16.49
C GLY A 137 12.15 -21.78 15.76
N TYR A 138 11.01 -22.45 15.64
CA TYR A 138 9.79 -21.90 15.05
C TYR A 138 9.31 -20.65 15.79
N LEU A 139 9.20 -20.72 17.13
CA LEU A 139 8.79 -19.59 17.97
C LEU A 139 9.76 -18.40 17.84
N ASN A 140 11.07 -18.65 17.79
CA ASN A 140 12.06 -17.59 17.59
C ASN A 140 11.87 -16.87 16.24
N VAL A 141 11.57 -17.61 15.17
CA VAL A 141 11.25 -17.01 13.86
C VAL A 141 9.95 -16.21 13.93
N MET A 142 8.89 -16.79 14.54
CA MET A 142 7.60 -16.12 14.65
C MET A 142 7.67 -14.84 15.51
N SER A 143 8.44 -14.83 16.60
CA SER A 143 8.65 -13.63 17.42
C SER A 143 9.35 -12.51 16.64
N LYS A 144 10.36 -12.84 15.84
CA LYS A 144 11.02 -11.83 14.97
C LYS A 144 10.08 -11.29 13.90
N GLU A 145 9.24 -12.15 13.33
CA GLU A 145 8.23 -11.73 12.35
C GLU A 145 7.13 -10.89 13.00
N LEU A 146 6.78 -11.16 14.27
CA LEU A 146 5.88 -10.33 15.06
C LEU A 146 6.46 -8.93 15.23
N ASP A 147 7.70 -8.80 15.72
CA ASP A 147 8.38 -7.52 15.90
C ASP A 147 8.51 -6.73 14.59
N ARG A 148 8.69 -7.43 13.46
CA ARG A 148 8.73 -6.81 12.12
C ARG A 148 7.34 -6.30 11.73
N ALA A 149 6.29 -7.10 11.91
CA ALA A 149 4.91 -6.71 11.61
C ALA A 149 4.45 -5.52 12.47
N GLU A 150 4.80 -5.51 13.77
CA GLU A 150 4.53 -4.39 14.68
C GLU A 150 5.20 -3.11 14.22
N ARG A 151 6.49 -3.17 13.83
CA ARG A 151 7.18 -2.00 13.26
C ARG A 151 6.53 -1.51 11.99
N HIS A 152 6.15 -2.39 11.06
CA HIS A 152 5.47 -1.99 9.83
C HIS A 152 4.12 -1.31 10.13
N TYR A 153 3.34 -1.86 11.07
CA TYR A 153 2.10 -1.25 11.53
C TYR A 153 2.34 0.16 12.09
N GLN A 154 3.25 0.32 13.06
CA GLN A 154 3.55 1.61 13.66
C GLN A 154 4.04 2.64 12.63
N THR A 155 4.95 2.24 11.74
CA THR A 155 5.44 3.09 10.66
C THR A 155 4.30 3.52 9.73
N SER A 156 3.44 2.60 9.30
CA SER A 156 2.31 2.94 8.43
C SER A 156 1.31 3.89 9.11
N LEU A 157 1.06 3.72 10.41
CA LEU A 157 0.17 4.59 11.18
C LEU A 157 0.77 5.99 11.35
N GLN A 158 2.08 6.07 11.62
CA GLN A 158 2.79 7.34 11.67
C GLN A 158 2.77 8.05 10.32
N MET A 159 2.99 7.34 9.22
CA MET A 159 2.90 7.90 7.87
C MET A 159 1.49 8.42 7.56
N LEU A 160 0.43 7.70 7.94
CA LEU A 160 -0.95 8.17 7.80
C LEU A 160 -1.18 9.48 8.55
N ARG A 161 -0.71 9.57 9.80
CA ARG A 161 -0.79 10.79 10.62
C ARG A 161 -0.03 11.95 9.99
N MET A 162 1.17 11.68 9.45
CA MET A 162 1.99 12.70 8.79
C MET A 162 1.32 13.24 7.53
N LEU A 163 0.66 12.40 6.72
CA LEU A 163 -0.08 12.83 5.54
C LEU A 163 -1.24 13.78 5.88
N LYS A 164 -1.86 13.62 7.06
CA LYS A 164 -2.93 14.51 7.54
C LYS A 164 -2.42 15.77 8.24
N THR A 165 -1.16 15.78 8.67
CA THR A 165 -0.60 16.94 9.34
C THR A 165 -0.23 17.98 8.27
N PRO A 166 -0.75 19.21 8.34
CA PRO A 166 -0.44 20.24 7.36
C PRO A 166 1.07 20.50 7.34
N PRO A 167 1.68 20.73 6.16
CA PRO A 167 3.10 21.05 6.08
C PRO A 167 3.36 22.31 6.91
N ILE A 168 4.26 22.21 7.89
CA ILE A 168 4.64 23.34 8.72
C ILE A 168 5.39 24.32 7.82
N SER A 169 4.71 25.39 7.39
CA SER A 169 5.35 26.51 6.72
C SER A 169 6.13 27.32 7.75
N VAL A 170 7.29 26.81 8.16
CA VAL A 170 8.24 27.62 8.94
C VAL A 170 8.80 28.64 7.96
N ASN A 171 8.13 29.78 7.86
CA ASN A 171 8.65 30.94 7.17
C ASN A 171 9.76 31.51 8.06
N ILE A 172 10.94 30.88 8.02
CA ILE A 172 12.12 31.36 8.74
C ILE A 172 12.49 32.68 8.07
N LYS A 173 11.94 33.78 8.58
CA LYS A 173 12.52 35.09 8.39
C LYS A 173 13.86 35.05 9.09
N THR A 174 14.90 34.58 8.40
CA THR A 174 16.27 34.88 8.73
C THR A 174 16.40 36.40 8.60
N GLN A 175 16.06 37.12 9.68
CA GLN A 175 16.74 38.37 9.95
C GLN A 175 18.20 37.97 9.98
N THR A 176 18.90 38.30 8.89
CA THR A 176 20.33 38.45 8.86
C THR A 176 20.68 39.34 10.05
N ALA A 177 20.91 38.72 11.21
CA ALA A 177 21.67 39.31 12.27
C ALA A 177 23.02 39.55 11.61
N ILE A 178 23.21 40.77 11.14
CA ILE A 178 24.49 41.28 10.68
C ILE A 178 25.42 41.08 11.87
N VAL A 179 26.18 40.00 11.86
CA VAL A 179 27.37 39.82 12.70
C VAL A 179 28.42 40.74 12.11
N GLY A 180 28.21 42.03 12.30
CA GLY A 180 29.12 43.11 11.97
C GLY A 180 29.30 43.94 13.23
N GLN A 181 30.55 44.29 13.53
CA GLN A 181 31.01 45.12 14.64
C GLN A 181 31.33 44.41 15.96
N ASN A 182 32.13 43.35 15.92
CA ASN A 182 33.24 43.20 16.87
C ASN A 182 34.49 42.61 16.19
N GLN A 183 34.74 42.97 14.92
CA GLN A 183 36.10 42.95 14.40
C GLN A 183 36.85 44.11 15.08
N VAL A 184 37.40 43.82 16.25
CA VAL A 184 38.42 44.67 16.87
C VAL A 184 39.62 44.62 15.94
N VAL A 185 39.86 45.76 15.30
CA VAL A 185 41.15 46.10 14.68
C VAL A 185 42.19 46.07 15.79
N GLN A 186 42.91 44.95 15.95
CA GLN A 186 44.22 44.96 16.58
C GLN A 186 45.27 45.01 15.48
N SER A 187 45.43 46.22 14.93
CA SER A 187 46.64 46.58 14.22
C SER A 187 47.42 47.57 15.09
N ASN A 188 48.57 47.07 15.54
CA ASN A 188 49.83 47.77 15.74
C ASN A 188 50.22 48.34 17.12
N ASN A 189 51.30 47.70 17.61
CA ASN A 189 52.53 48.27 18.15
C ASN A 189 52.56 48.71 19.62
N GLN A 190 53.32 47.97 20.43
CA GLN A 190 54.62 48.49 20.88
C GLN A 190 55.53 47.36 21.41
N ASN A 191 56.81 47.49 21.06
CA ASN A 191 57.95 46.72 21.55
C ASN A 191 57.98 46.68 23.08
N ASP A 192 58.42 45.57 23.67
CA ASP A 192 59.73 45.54 24.35
C ASP A 192 60.07 44.13 24.88
N LYS A 193 61.28 43.67 24.51
CA LYS A 193 61.97 42.55 25.17
C LYS A 193 62.34 42.97 26.60
N PRO A 194 62.35 42.03 27.56
CA PRO A 194 63.66 41.53 28.00
C PRO A 194 63.68 40.06 28.45
N LEU A 195 64.67 39.30 27.95
CA LEU A 195 65.70 38.52 28.65
C LEU A 195 66.43 37.62 27.65
#